data_AF-A0A840C907-F1
#
_entry.id   AF-A0A840C907-F1
#
_cell.length_a   1.000
_cell.length_b   1.000
_cell.length_c   1.000
_cell.angle_alpha   90.00
_cell.angle_beta   90.00
_cell.angle_gamma   90.00
#
_symmetry.space_group_name_H-M   'P 1'
#
loop_
_entity.id
_entity.type
_entity.pdbx_description
1 polymer ?
#
loop_
_entity_poly.entity_id
_entity_poly.type
_entity_poly.pdbx_seq_one_letter_code
_entity_poly.pdbx_strand_id
1 'polypeptide(L)'
;MEVFVTLVVQLAMGIFGGQMISANRKWEDIRQTVKITAGGAGGLVLGQVVGMIVGNENSFFAMLGDAGGGLAGGAIATAIIVTIIRKLRGR
;
A
#
# COMPACT_ATOMS: atom_id res chain seq x y z
N MET A 1 17.30 -11.24 -8.44
CA MET A 1 16.40 -10.54 -9.39
C MET A 1 14.96 -10.57 -8.89
N GLU A 2 14.50 -11.69 -8.32
CA GLU A 2 13.14 -11.82 -7.73
C GLU A 2 12.80 -10.75 -6.68
N VAL A 3 13.68 -10.51 -5.70
CA VAL A 3 13.42 -9.53 -4.63
C VAL A 3 13.14 -8.12 -5.17
N PHE A 4 13.81 -7.73 -6.25
CA PHE A 4 13.60 -6.41 -6.87
C PHE A 4 12.23 -6.34 -7.56
N VAL A 5 11.83 -7.41 -8.25
CA VAL A 5 10.50 -7.51 -8.89
C VAL A 5 9.40 -7.49 -7.82
N THR A 6 9.58 -8.23 -6.74
CA THR A 6 8.66 -8.26 -5.60
C THR A 6 8.48 -6.88 -4.97
N LEU A 7 9.58 -6.17 -4.70
CA LEU A 7 9.53 -4.80 -4.16
C LEU A 7 8.79 -3.84 -5.10
N VAL A 8 9.04 -3.94 -6.41
CA VAL A 8 8.37 -3.11 -7.41
C VAL A 8 6.87 -3.43 -7.46
N VAL A 9 6.48 -4.70 -7.39
CA VAL A 9 5.06 -5.12 -7.34
C VAL A 9 4.39 -4.61 -6.06
N GLN A 10 5.00 -4.81 -4.89
CA GLN A 10 4.45 -4.32 -3.62
C GLN A 10 4.29 -2.79 -3.61
N LEU A 11 5.26 -2.06 -4.16
CA LEU A 11 5.22 -0.60 -4.24
C LEU A 11 4.16 -0.12 -5.24
N ALA A 12 4.08 -0.72 -6.43
CA ALA A 12 3.06 -0.42 -7.41
C ALA A 12 1.65 -0.71 -6.86
N MET A 13 1.45 -1.90 -6.29
CA MET A 13 0.17 -2.29 -5.69
C MET A 13 -0.18 -1.42 -4.48
N GLY A 14 0.81 -1.02 -3.67
CA GLY A 14 0.62 -0.06 -2.59
C GLY A 14 0.17 1.31 -3.06
N ILE A 15 0.79 1.84 -4.11
CA ILE A 15 0.35 3.10 -4.72
C ILE A 15 -1.07 2.96 -5.25
N PHE A 16 -1.37 1.87 -5.96
CA PHE A 16 -2.71 1.58 -6.47
C PHE A 16 -3.75 1.49 -5.35
N GLY A 17 -3.47 0.76 -4.27
CA GLY A 17 -4.34 0.64 -3.11
C GLY A 17 -4.60 2.00 -2.43
N GLY A 18 -3.55 2.82 -2.29
CA GLY A 18 -3.66 4.17 -1.75
C GLY A 18 -4.50 5.11 -2.62
N GLN A 19 -4.37 5.02 -3.94
CA GLN A 19 -5.21 5.79 -4.86
C GLN A 19 -6.65 5.28 -4.91
N MET A 20 -6.86 3.97 -4.87
CA MET A 20 -8.18 3.35 -4.88
C MET A 20 -9.01 3.77 -3.66
N ILE A 21 -8.45 3.70 -2.45
CA ILE A 21 -9.17 4.14 -1.24
C ILE A 21 -9.43 5.65 -1.27
N SER A 22 -8.50 6.42 -1.82
CA SER A 22 -8.64 7.88 -1.95
C SER A 22 -9.76 8.27 -2.92
N ALA A 23 -9.92 7.53 -4.03
CA ALA A 23 -11.01 7.71 -4.97
C ALA A 23 -12.35 7.30 -4.34
N ASN A 24 -12.40 6.12 -3.69
CA ASN A 24 -13.60 5.62 -3.02
C ASN A 24 -14.09 6.53 -1.90
N ARG A 25 -13.18 7.15 -1.15
CA ARG A 25 -13.50 8.07 -0.05
C ARG A 25 -13.53 9.55 -0.47
N LYS A 26 -13.37 9.85 -1.76
CA LYS A 26 -13.37 11.21 -2.33
C LYS A 26 -12.40 12.16 -1.61
N TRP A 27 -11.18 11.71 -1.34
CA TRP A 27 -10.13 12.50 -0.69
C TRP A 27 -9.43 13.44 -1.67
N GLU A 28 -10.20 14.21 -2.44
CA GLU A 28 -9.69 15.14 -3.46
C GLU A 28 -8.89 16.28 -2.85
N ASP A 29 -9.15 16.60 -1.58
CA ASP A 29 -8.48 17.63 -0.79
C ASP A 29 -7.03 17.27 -0.40
N ILE A 30 -6.62 16.00 -0.56
CA ILE A 30 -5.29 15.51 -0.23
C ILE A 30 -4.42 15.47 -1.49
N ARG A 31 -3.21 16.07 -1.39
CA ARG A 31 -2.21 16.07 -2.46
C ARG A 31 -1.86 14.66 -2.94
N GLN A 32 -1.76 14.48 -4.25
CA GLN A 32 -1.42 13.21 -4.88
C GLN A 32 -0.08 12.63 -4.39
N THR A 33 0.92 13.49 -4.14
CA THR A 33 2.21 13.08 -3.57
C THR A 33 2.05 12.34 -2.25
N VAL A 34 1.17 12.82 -1.36
CA VAL A 34 0.92 12.18 -0.06
C VAL A 34 0.31 10.79 -0.24
N LYS A 35 -0.66 10.65 -1.17
CA LYS A 35 -1.31 9.37 -1.47
C LYS A 35 -0.32 8.35 -2.04
N ILE A 36 0.58 8.79 -2.91
CA ILE A 36 1.61 7.92 -3.50
C ILE A 36 2.63 7.49 -2.45
N THR A 37 3.15 8.42 -1.65
CA THR A 37 4.16 8.09 -0.64
C THR A 37 3.57 7.23 0.48
N ALA A 38 2.35 7.53 0.94
CA ALA A 38 1.65 6.73 1.94
C ALA A 38 1.30 5.34 1.42
N GLY A 39 0.78 5.27 0.19
CA GLY A 39 0.44 4.02 -0.47
C GLY A 39 1.66 3.14 -0.72
N GLY A 40 2.73 3.71 -1.28
CA GLY A 40 3.98 3.00 -1.53
C GLY A 40 4.65 2.52 -0.24
N ALA A 41 4.78 3.38 0.77
CA ALA A 41 5.38 3.00 2.05
C ALA A 41 4.54 1.93 2.77
N GLY A 42 3.21 2.08 2.78
CA GLY A 42 2.30 1.09 3.34
C GLY A 42 2.35 -0.24 2.63
N GLY A 43 2.39 -0.22 1.31
CA GLY A 43 2.49 -1.43 0.48
C GLY A 43 3.81 -2.16 0.67
N LEU A 44 4.93 -1.45 0.85
CA LEU A 44 6.22 -2.06 1.18
C LEU A 44 6.21 -2.70 2.57
N VAL A 45 5.76 -1.97 3.59
CA VAL A 45 5.76 -2.48 4.98
C VAL A 45 4.85 -3.69 5.12
N LEU A 46 3.61 -3.60 4.63
CA LEU A 46 2.65 -4.70 4.73
C LEU A 46 2.95 -5.83 3.73
N GLY A 47 3.47 -5.50 2.55
CA GLY A 47 3.94 -6.50 1.57
C GLY A 47 5.06 -7.36 2.13
N GLN A 48 6.05 -6.77 2.82
CA GLN A 48 7.10 -7.55 3.49
C GLN A 48 6.56 -8.41 4.64
N VAL A 49 5.61 -7.90 5.43
CA VAL A 49 4.97 -8.69 6.50
C VAL A 49 4.21 -9.88 5.92
N VAL A 50 3.45 -9.68 4.84
CA VAL A 50 2.72 -10.77 4.18
C VAL A 50 3.69 -11.77 3.54
N GLY A 51 4.75 -11.30 2.88
CA GLY A 51 5.79 -12.17 2.32
C GLY A 51 6.49 -13.03 3.37
N MET A 52 6.70 -12.51 4.59
CA MET A 52 7.24 -13.29 5.72
C MET A 52 6.28 -14.36 6.24
N ILE A 53 4.96 -14.11 6.18
CA ILE A 53 3.93 -15.03 6.68
C ILE A 53 3.60 -16.14 5.68
N VAL A 54 3.52 -15.79 4.38
CA VAL A 54 3.06 -16.73 3.34
C VAL A 54 4.08 -17.84 3.08
N GLY A 55 5.37 -17.59 3.33
CA GLY A 55 6.40 -18.62 3.22
C GLY A 55 6.62 -19.10 1.78
N ASN A 56 7.83 -19.55 1.49
CA ASN A 56 8.32 -19.77 0.12
C ASN A 56 7.80 -21.06 -0.54
N GLU A 57 6.65 -21.59 -0.12
CA GLU A 57 6.19 -22.93 -0.51
C GLU A 57 5.55 -22.97 -1.90
N ASN A 58 5.12 -21.82 -2.46
CA ASN A 58 4.66 -21.68 -3.84
C ASN A 58 4.84 -20.24 -4.38
N SER A 59 5.66 -20.05 -5.43
CA SER A 59 5.99 -18.74 -6.01
C SER A 59 4.76 -17.93 -6.48
N PHE A 60 3.68 -18.59 -6.90
CA PHE A 60 2.44 -17.93 -7.31
C PHE A 60 1.70 -17.29 -6.12
N PHE A 61 1.58 -18.02 -5.01
CA PHE A 61 0.93 -17.51 -3.80
C PHE A 61 1.79 -16.44 -3.10
N ALA A 62 3.11 -16.54 -3.20
CA ALA A 62 4.01 -15.48 -2.78
C ALA A 62 3.75 -14.19 -3.56
N MET A 63 3.69 -14.25 -4.90
CA MET A 63 3.39 -13.08 -5.73
C MET A 63 1.99 -12.49 -5.47
N LEU A 64 1.00 -13.34 -5.26
CA LEU A 64 -0.36 -12.91 -4.92
C LEU A 64 -0.41 -12.28 -3.53
N GLY A 65 0.33 -12.83 -2.57
CA GLY A 65 0.49 -12.29 -1.22
C GLY A 65 1.22 -10.95 -1.24
N ASP A 66 2.25 -10.80 -2.07
CA ASP A 66 2.99 -9.55 -2.25
C ASP A 66 2.10 -8.48 -2.89
N ALA A 67 1.35 -8.84 -3.94
CA ALA A 67 0.44 -7.91 -4.60
C ALA A 67 -0.75 -7.52 -3.72
N GLY A 68 -1.35 -8.49 -3.03
CA GLY A 68 -2.47 -8.30 -2.11
C GLY A 68 -2.05 -7.54 -0.85
N GLY A 69 -0.93 -7.91 -0.25
CA GLY A 69 -0.32 -7.23 0.90
C GLY A 69 0.13 -5.81 0.54
N GLY A 70 0.70 -5.62 -0.65
CA GLY A 70 0.97 -4.31 -1.22
C GLY A 70 -0.28 -3.45 -1.31
N LEU A 71 -1.34 -3.96 -1.96
CA LEU A 71 -2.60 -3.23 -2.14
C LEU A 71 -3.31 -2.90 -0.84
N ALA A 72 -3.49 -3.89 0.04
CA ALA A 72 -4.12 -3.70 1.33
C ALA A 72 -3.28 -2.76 2.21
N GLY A 73 -1.96 -2.95 2.23
CA GLY A 73 -1.02 -2.11 2.97
C GLY A 73 -1.05 -0.66 2.53
N GLY A 74 -1.04 -0.43 1.22
CA GLY A 74 -1.12 0.92 0.67
C GLY A 74 -2.45 1.60 0.91
N ALA A 75 -3.56 0.86 0.83
CA ALA A 75 -4.87 1.39 1.17
C ALA A 75 -4.98 1.77 2.66
N ILE A 76 -4.53 0.89 3.56
CA ILE A 76 -4.57 1.12 5.01
C ILE A 76 -3.67 2.30 5.41
N ALA A 77 -2.41 2.31 4.95
CA ALA A 77 -1.47 3.38 5.29
C ALA A 77 -1.94 4.75 4.77
N THR A 78 -2.47 4.79 3.55
CA THR A 78 -3.06 6.02 3.00
C THR A 78 -4.26 6.48 3.82
N ALA A 79 -5.12 5.56 4.25
CA ALA A 79 -6.25 5.90 5.10
C ALA A 79 -5.85 6.48 6.45
N ILE A 80 -4.84 5.89 7.09
CA ILE A 80 -4.30 6.37 8.37
C ILE A 80 -3.71 7.77 8.20
N ILE A 81 -2.81 7.96 7.22
CA ILE A 81 -2.16 9.25 7.00
C ILE A 81 -3.18 10.35 6.68
N VAL A 82 -4.17 10.06 5.83
CA VAL A 82 -5.23 11.04 5.52
C VAL A 82 -6.08 11.37 6.75
N THR A 83 -6.41 10.37 7.56
CA THR A 83 -7.16 10.58 8.81
C THR A 83 -6.39 11.46 9.78
N ILE A 84 -5.08 11.25 9.93
CA ILE A 84 -4.20 12.07 10.76
C ILE A 84 -4.14 13.51 10.23
N ILE A 85 -3.96 13.69 8.91
CA ILE A 85 -3.92 15.03 8.29
C ILE A 85 -5.23 15.79 8.54
N ARG A 86 -6.38 15.12 8.43
CA ARG A 86 -7.69 15.73 8.68
C ARG A 86 -7.84 16.16 10.13
N LYS A 87 -7.50 15.26 11.06
CA LYS A 87 -7.50 15.52 12.50
C LYS A 87 -6.61 16.71 12.88
N LEU A 88 -5.42 16.82 12.28
CA LEU A 88 -4.50 17.95 12.48
C LEU A 88 -5.00 19.25 11.86
N ARG A 89 -5.79 19.17 10.78
CA ARG A 89 -6.47 20.34 10.16
C ARG A 89 -7.72 20.79 10.92
N GLY A 90 -8.09 20.15 12.04
CA GLY A 90 -9.29 20.48 12.81
C GLY A 90 -10.60 20.14 12.08
N ARG A 91 -10.56 19.16 11.16
CA ARG A 91 -11.72 18.57 10.48
C ARG A 91 -11.93 17.14 10.95
#